data_AF-A0A932T7H4-F1
#
_entry.id   AF-A0A932T7H4-F1
#
_cell.length_a   1.000
_cell.length_b   1.000
_cell.length_c   1.000
_cell.angle_alpha   90.00
_cell.angle_beta   90.00
_cell.angle_gamma   90.00
#
_symmetry.space_group_name_H-M   'P 1'
#
loop_
_entity.id
_entity.type
_entity.pdbx_description
1 polymer ?
#
loop_
_entity_poly.entity_id
_entity_poly.type
_entity_poly.pdbx_seq_one_letter_code
_entity_poly.pdbx_strand_id
1 'polypeptide(L)'
;MHVRATTREQLLPVLDEVLAKTGFNRSKTIPITAKGPFSLAGHDQAVQSGPYYLVSPQNGDWLTLIEAHFALDGAPELARLATRFSMALSTYALALIVHDDDLFFYNLEHNGESLDGYNSCPQYFENTRLSETEVEEQRHAPDAFAPLLASSVCWASLQWAWSSIA
;
A
#
# COMPACT_ATOMS: atom_id res chain seq x y z
N MET A 1 -1.86 0.53 -2.40
CA MET A 1 -0.64 -0.30 -2.56
C MET A 1 -0.34 -0.49 -4.04
N HIS A 2 0.92 -0.38 -4.44
CA HIS A 2 1.39 -0.67 -5.78
C HIS A 2 2.23 -1.94 -5.76
N VAL A 3 2.07 -2.83 -6.74
CA VAL A 3 2.86 -4.06 -6.86
C VAL A 3 3.48 -4.09 -8.25
N ARG A 4 4.79 -4.30 -8.32
CA ARG A 4 5.55 -4.25 -9.58
C ARG A 4 5.59 -5.61 -10.27
N ALA A 5 5.79 -5.59 -11.59
CA ALA A 5 6.17 -6.74 -12.43
C ALA A 5 5.29 -7.98 -12.23
N THR A 6 3.99 -7.77 -11.99
CA THR A 6 3.01 -8.84 -11.78
C THR A 6 1.75 -8.56 -12.59
N THR A 7 0.97 -9.60 -12.86
CA THR A 7 -0.33 -9.48 -13.54
C THR A 7 -1.49 -9.66 -12.57
N ARG A 8 -2.70 -9.28 -13.00
CA ARG A 8 -3.91 -9.43 -12.18
C ARG A 8 -4.18 -10.90 -11.86
N GLU A 9 -3.90 -11.78 -12.80
CA GLU A 9 -4.08 -13.24 -12.69
C GLU A 9 -3.15 -13.85 -11.64
N GLN A 10 -1.96 -13.27 -11.44
CA GLN A 10 -1.02 -13.68 -10.39
C GLN A 10 -1.36 -13.03 -9.05
N LEU A 11 -1.77 -11.77 -9.06
CA LEU A 11 -2.04 -10.98 -7.85
C LEU A 11 -3.31 -11.43 -7.12
N LEU A 12 -4.38 -11.75 -7.86
CA LEU A 12 -5.67 -12.09 -7.25
C LEU A 12 -5.64 -13.36 -6.38
N PRO A 13 -5.02 -14.49 -6.79
CA PRO A 13 -4.88 -15.66 -5.92
C PRO A 13 -4.11 -15.36 -4.62
N VAL A 14 -3.07 -14.51 -4.68
CA VAL A 14 -2.31 -14.10 -3.50
C VAL A 14 -3.17 -13.26 -2.57
N LEU A 15 -3.96 -12.32 -3.11
CA LEU A 15 -4.92 -11.56 -2.31
C LEU A 15 -5.92 -12.49 -1.59
N ASP A 16 -6.49 -13.45 -2.32
CA ASP A 16 -7.43 -14.41 -1.73
C ASP A 16 -6.78 -15.22 -0.61
N GLU A 17 -5.56 -15.73 -0.82
CA GLU A 17 -4.83 -16.50 0.18
C GLU A 17 -4.54 -15.68 1.44
N VAL A 18 -4.07 -14.44 1.27
CA VAL A 18 -3.72 -13.57 2.39
C VAL A 18 -4.95 -13.20 3.21
N LEU A 19 -6.07 -12.90 2.56
CA LEU A 19 -7.35 -12.61 3.21
C LEU A 19 -7.98 -13.84 3.85
N ALA A 20 -7.86 -15.02 3.26
CA ALA A 20 -8.36 -16.27 3.84
C ALA A 20 -7.68 -16.57 5.17
N LYS A 21 -6.38 -16.27 5.31
CA LYS A 21 -5.63 -16.40 6.57
C LYS A 21 -6.13 -15.48 7.68
N THR A 22 -6.88 -14.42 7.35
CA THR A 22 -7.52 -13.52 8.32
C THR A 22 -9.03 -13.72 8.41
N GLY A 23 -9.56 -14.82 7.85
CA GLY A 23 -10.97 -15.19 7.95
C GLY A 23 -11.87 -14.62 6.86
N PHE A 24 -11.31 -13.94 5.85
CA PHE A 24 -12.08 -13.37 4.75
C PHE A 24 -11.98 -14.23 3.49
N ASN A 25 -13.11 -14.51 2.85
CA ASN A 25 -13.16 -15.21 1.58
C ASN A 25 -13.76 -14.31 0.51
N ARG A 26 -13.21 -14.36 -0.71
CA ARG A 26 -13.76 -13.60 -1.83
C ARG A 26 -15.16 -14.11 -2.17
N SER A 27 -16.16 -13.27 -1.92
CA SER A 27 -17.56 -13.58 -2.20
C SER A 27 -17.96 -13.29 -3.65
N LYS A 28 -17.45 -12.20 -4.23
CA LYS A 28 -17.82 -11.71 -5.57
C LYS A 28 -16.71 -10.90 -6.22
N THR A 29 -16.78 -10.77 -7.54
CA THR A 29 -16.01 -9.80 -8.32
C THR A 29 -17.00 -8.92 -9.08
N ILE A 30 -16.83 -7.61 -8.97
CA ILE A 30 -17.76 -6.63 -9.55
C ILE A 30 -16.96 -5.70 -10.46
N PRO A 31 -17.46 -5.33 -11.65
CA PRO A 31 -16.85 -4.27 -12.45
C PRO A 31 -16.92 -2.92 -11.71
N ILE A 32 -15.81 -2.18 -11.73
CA ILE A 32 -15.75 -0.83 -11.16
C ILE A 32 -16.38 0.14 -12.16
N THR A 33 -17.25 1.03 -11.67
CA THR A 33 -17.86 2.07 -12.50
C THR A 33 -17.04 3.37 -12.43
N ALA A 34 -17.28 4.31 -13.34
CA ALA A 34 -16.65 5.63 -13.32
C ALA A 34 -16.93 6.43 -12.03
N LYS A 35 -17.92 6.03 -11.23
CA LYS A 35 -18.25 6.64 -9.93
C LYS A 35 -17.38 6.10 -8.78
N GLY A 36 -16.46 5.17 -9.06
CA GLY A 36 -15.54 4.62 -8.07
C GLY A 36 -16.24 3.81 -6.97
N PRO A 37 -15.60 3.66 -5.79
CA PRO A 37 -16.09 2.80 -4.72
C PRO A 37 -17.41 3.26 -4.09
N PHE A 38 -17.76 4.56 -4.20
CA PHE A 38 -19.03 5.12 -3.72
C PHE A 38 -20.26 4.51 -4.42
N SER A 39 -20.07 3.90 -5.60
CA SER A 39 -21.15 3.21 -6.33
C SER A 39 -21.40 1.78 -5.89
N LEU A 40 -20.58 1.24 -4.96
CA LEU A 40 -20.78 -0.09 -4.42
C LEU A 40 -22.03 -0.14 -3.55
N ALA A 41 -22.89 -1.13 -3.76
CA ALA A 41 -24.07 -1.33 -2.92
C ALA A 41 -23.65 -1.55 -1.46
N GLY A 42 -24.24 -0.77 -0.55
CA GLY A 42 -23.86 -0.80 0.87
C GLY A 42 -22.51 -0.14 1.18
N HIS A 43 -22.03 0.79 0.34
CA HIS A 43 -20.79 1.53 0.61
C HIS A 43 -20.76 2.14 2.02
N ASP A 44 -21.87 2.77 2.45
CA ASP A 44 -22.03 3.36 3.79
C ASP A 44 -22.22 2.31 4.91
N GLN A 45 -22.33 1.03 4.54
CA GLN A 45 -22.53 -0.12 5.44
C GLN A 45 -21.35 -1.09 5.36
N ALA A 46 -20.15 -0.60 5.00
CA ALA A 46 -18.92 -1.37 4.80
C ALA A 46 -18.67 -2.43 5.90
N VAL A 47 -18.91 -2.05 7.16
CA VAL A 47 -18.76 -2.90 8.36
C VAL A 47 -19.54 -4.21 8.26
N GLN A 48 -20.68 -4.23 7.57
CA GLN A 48 -21.52 -5.42 7.41
C GLN A 48 -21.14 -6.28 6.19
N SER A 49 -20.52 -5.70 5.17
CA SER A 49 -20.25 -6.38 3.90
C SER A 49 -18.83 -6.92 3.73
N GLY A 50 -17.91 -6.57 4.65
CA GLY A 50 -16.50 -6.95 4.60
C GLY A 50 -15.66 -6.05 3.67
N PRO A 51 -14.34 -6.32 3.55
CA PRO A 51 -13.43 -5.47 2.81
C PRO A 51 -13.65 -5.59 1.30
N TYR A 52 -13.57 -4.45 0.62
CA TYR A 52 -13.53 -4.38 -0.84
C TYR A 52 -12.14 -3.92 -1.28
N TYR A 53 -11.57 -4.65 -2.24
CA TYR A 53 -10.32 -4.26 -2.88
C TYR A 53 -10.58 -3.98 -4.37
N LEU A 54 -10.09 -2.83 -4.85
CA LEU A 54 -10.07 -2.49 -6.26
C LEU A 54 -8.69 -2.83 -6.83
N VAL A 55 -8.66 -3.56 -7.95
CA VAL A 55 -7.43 -3.81 -8.71
C VAL A 55 -7.49 -2.98 -9.98
N SER A 56 -6.52 -2.10 -10.19
CA SER A 56 -6.42 -1.28 -11.39
C SER A 56 -6.14 -2.12 -12.63
N PRO A 57 -6.36 -1.57 -13.83
CA PRO A 57 -5.63 -2.03 -15.02
C PRO A 57 -4.11 -1.91 -14.81
N GLN A 58 -3.34 -2.67 -15.60
CA GLN A 58 -1.89 -2.56 -15.65
C GLN A 58 -1.49 -1.15 -16.13
N ASN A 59 -0.57 -0.50 -15.43
CA ASN A 59 0.06 0.75 -15.84
C ASN A 59 1.58 0.61 -15.86
N GLY A 60 2.15 0.42 -17.05
CA GLY A 60 3.55 0.01 -17.18
C GLY A 60 3.81 -1.30 -16.43
N ASP A 61 4.80 -1.31 -15.55
CA ASP A 61 5.12 -2.47 -14.71
C ASP A 61 4.28 -2.56 -13.43
N TRP A 62 3.32 -1.66 -13.20
CA TRP A 62 2.63 -1.56 -11.92
C TRP A 62 1.16 -1.95 -11.99
N LEU A 63 0.71 -2.69 -10.97
CA LEU A 63 -0.68 -2.80 -10.58
C LEU A 63 -0.92 -2.04 -9.29
N THR A 64 -2.08 -1.40 -9.19
CA THR A 64 -2.52 -0.72 -7.98
C THR A 64 -3.67 -1.50 -7.35
N LEU A 65 -3.48 -1.87 -6.08
CA LEU A 65 -4.52 -2.36 -5.19
C LEU A 65 -4.95 -1.22 -4.27
N ILE A 66 -6.24 -0.91 -4.27
CA ILE A 66 -6.85 0.08 -3.37
C ILE A 66 -7.78 -0.66 -2.42
N GLU A 67 -7.61 -0.43 -1.12
CA GLU A 67 -8.59 -0.85 -0.11
C GLU A 67 -9.73 0.20 -0.11
N ALA A 68 -10.89 -0.20 -0.62
CA ALA A 68 -12.05 0.70 -0.77
C ALA A 68 -12.74 1.01 0.56
N HIS A 69 -12.70 0.02 1.45
CA HIS A 69 -13.29 0.03 2.78
C HIS A 69 -12.18 -0.32 3.75
N PHE A 70 -11.69 0.69 4.47
CA PHE A 70 -10.56 0.59 5.37
C PHE A 70 -11.01 0.50 6.82
N ALA A 71 -10.08 0.14 7.72
CA ALA A 71 -10.28 0.03 9.16
C ALA A 71 -11.42 -0.92 9.59
N LEU A 72 -11.58 -2.03 8.87
CA LEU A 72 -12.47 -3.11 9.26
C LEU A 72 -11.81 -4.02 10.29
N ASP A 73 -12.55 -4.39 11.33
CA ASP A 73 -12.06 -5.31 12.36
C ASP A 73 -11.59 -6.64 11.74
N GLY A 74 -10.36 -7.03 12.05
CA GLY A 74 -9.74 -8.27 11.58
C GLY A 74 -9.17 -8.22 10.15
N ALA A 75 -9.43 -7.16 9.37
CA ALA A 75 -8.78 -6.97 8.09
C ALA A 75 -7.27 -6.72 8.28
N PRO A 76 -6.40 -7.28 7.43
CA PRO A 76 -4.97 -7.07 7.55
C PRO A 76 -4.60 -5.61 7.23
N GLU A 77 -3.71 -5.04 8.04
CA GLU A 77 -3.11 -3.73 7.77
C GLU A 77 -2.46 -3.69 6.38
N LEU A 78 -2.56 -2.55 5.70
CA LEU A 78 -2.03 -2.37 4.34
C LEU A 78 -0.52 -2.63 4.24
N ALA A 79 0.26 -2.25 5.26
CA ALA A 79 1.70 -2.53 5.33
C ALA A 79 1.96 -4.05 5.39
N ARG A 80 1.21 -4.78 6.23
CA ARG A 80 1.30 -6.25 6.30
C ARG A 80 0.87 -6.92 5.01
N LEU A 81 -0.12 -6.36 4.31
CA LEU A 81 -0.48 -6.81 2.95
C LEU A 81 0.70 -6.64 1.99
N ALA A 82 1.37 -5.49 1.99
CA ALA A 82 2.51 -5.24 1.11
C ALA A 82 3.66 -6.25 1.35
N THR A 83 4.04 -6.50 2.60
CA THR A 83 5.07 -7.49 2.94
C THR A 83 4.68 -8.90 2.46
N ARG A 84 3.42 -9.30 2.65
CA ARG A 84 2.94 -10.63 2.21
C ARG A 84 2.93 -10.76 0.68
N PHE A 85 2.56 -9.70 -0.02
CA PHE A 85 2.53 -9.69 -1.48
C PHE A 85 3.94 -9.70 -2.06
N SER A 86 4.84 -8.86 -1.52
CA SER A 86 6.24 -8.81 -1.98
C SER A 86 6.93 -10.16 -1.80
N MET A 87 6.65 -10.87 -0.70
CA MET A 87 7.12 -12.23 -0.46
C MET A 87 6.53 -13.25 -1.44
N ALA A 88 5.20 -13.33 -1.53
CA ALA A 88 4.52 -14.35 -2.32
C ALA A 88 4.76 -14.22 -3.83
N LEU A 89 4.95 -13.00 -4.31
CA LEU A 89 5.18 -12.70 -5.73
C LEU A 89 6.65 -12.44 -6.05
N SER A 90 7.54 -12.48 -5.05
CA SER A 90 8.97 -12.16 -5.19
C SER A 90 9.21 -10.85 -5.95
N THR A 91 8.53 -9.78 -5.49
CA THR A 91 8.49 -8.48 -6.20
C THR A 91 8.52 -7.31 -5.24
N TYR A 92 8.57 -6.10 -5.78
CA TYR A 92 8.41 -4.87 -5.03
C TYR A 92 6.93 -4.58 -4.77
N ALA A 93 6.61 -4.24 -3.53
CA ALA A 93 5.30 -3.72 -3.12
C ALA A 93 5.47 -2.40 -2.36
N LEU A 94 4.74 -1.37 -2.77
CA LEU A 94 4.73 -0.05 -2.15
C LEU A 94 3.36 0.20 -1.51
N ALA A 95 3.28 0.12 -0.19
CA ALA A 95 2.11 0.61 0.54
C ALA A 95 2.17 2.14 0.61
N LEU A 96 1.05 2.80 0.31
CA LEU A 96 0.88 4.24 0.42
C LEU A 96 -0.40 4.49 1.19
N ILE A 97 -0.31 5.34 2.21
CA ILE A 97 -1.44 5.84 2.98
C ILE A 97 -1.36 7.36 2.95
N VAL A 98 -2.42 7.97 2.42
CA VAL A 98 -2.67 9.40 2.52
C VAL A 98 -3.96 9.52 3.31
N HIS A 99 -3.91 10.19 4.46
CA HIS A 99 -5.09 10.43 5.28
C HIS A 99 -5.34 11.93 5.34
N ASP A 100 -6.43 12.34 4.69
CA ASP A 100 -6.86 13.74 4.52
C ASP A 100 -5.68 14.65 4.10
N ASP A 101 -5.38 15.68 4.90
CA ASP A 101 -4.29 16.64 4.68
C ASP A 101 -3.15 16.56 5.72
N ASP A 102 -3.22 15.63 6.69
CA ASP A 102 -2.33 15.60 7.85
C ASP A 102 -1.28 14.46 7.85
N LEU A 103 -1.52 13.39 7.08
CA LEU A 103 -0.67 12.20 7.11
C LEU A 103 -0.33 11.69 5.71
N PHE A 104 0.96 11.57 5.46
CA PHE A 104 1.54 10.81 4.36
C PHE A 104 2.45 9.72 4.94
N PHE A 105 2.16 8.48 4.57
CA PHE A 105 2.91 7.31 5.01
C PHE A 105 3.17 6.36 3.85
N TYR A 106 4.37 5.78 3.80
CA TYR A 106 4.67 4.68 2.89
C TYR A 106 5.56 3.61 3.50
N ASN A 107 5.45 2.40 2.96
CA ASN A 107 6.40 1.30 3.13
C ASN A 107 6.76 0.72 1.77
N LEU A 108 8.05 0.56 1.53
CA LEU A 108 8.58 -0.15 0.37
C LEU A 108 9.09 -1.51 0.80
N GLU A 109 8.51 -2.56 0.22
CA GLU A 109 8.78 -3.95 0.53
C GLU A 109 9.35 -4.67 -0.69
N HIS A 110 10.26 -5.61 -0.50
CA HIS A 110 10.75 -6.50 -1.54
C HIS A 110 11.04 -7.87 -0.98
N ASN A 111 10.49 -8.92 -1.59
CA ASN A 111 10.68 -10.32 -1.14
C ASN A 111 10.34 -10.55 0.35
N GLY A 112 9.38 -9.82 0.91
CA GLY A 112 8.99 -9.91 2.32
C GLY A 112 9.86 -9.12 3.28
N GLU A 113 10.81 -8.34 2.79
CA GLU A 113 11.67 -7.46 3.58
C GLU A 113 11.24 -6.00 3.39
N SER A 114 11.14 -5.26 4.50
CA SER A 114 10.94 -3.81 4.49
C SER A 114 12.26 -3.15 4.10
N LEU A 115 12.30 -2.54 2.92
CA LEU A 115 13.48 -1.84 2.42
C LEU A 115 13.55 -0.40 2.90
N ASP A 116 12.39 0.26 3.01
CA ASP A 116 12.30 1.69 3.26
C ASP A 116 10.90 2.08 3.75
N GLY A 117 10.79 3.24 4.36
CA GLY A 117 9.50 3.78 4.79
C GLY A 117 9.56 5.28 5.08
N TYR A 118 8.39 5.87 5.26
CA TYR A 118 8.31 7.24 5.73
C TYR A 118 6.99 7.46 6.43
N ASN A 119 7.03 8.25 7.49
CA ASN A 119 5.86 8.76 8.16
C ASN A 119 6.00 10.28 8.35
N SER A 120 5.14 11.06 7.71
CA SER A 120 5.16 12.53 7.84
C SER A 120 4.79 13.01 9.23
N CYS A 121 4.07 12.20 10.00
CA CYS A 121 3.61 12.52 11.34
C CYS A 121 3.65 11.27 12.24
N PRO A 122 4.85 10.85 12.72
CA PRO A 122 4.99 9.66 13.57
C PRO A 122 4.11 9.68 14.83
N GLN A 123 3.77 10.86 15.35
CA GLN A 123 2.95 11.05 16.53
C GLN A 123 1.43 10.89 16.27
N TYR A 124 0.98 10.76 15.01
CA TYR A 124 -0.42 10.92 14.62
C TYR A 124 -1.39 9.97 15.34
N PHE A 125 -1.06 8.68 15.42
CA PHE A 125 -1.89 7.66 16.07
C PHE A 125 -1.46 7.33 17.49
N GLU A 126 -0.44 8.02 18.01
CA GLU A 126 0.23 7.64 19.25
C GLU A 126 -0.39 8.34 20.45
N ASN A 127 -0.84 7.53 21.42
CA ASN A 127 -1.41 8.01 22.68
C ASN A 127 -0.34 8.51 23.67
N THR A 128 0.93 8.20 23.39
CA THR A 128 2.10 8.62 24.18
C THR A 128 3.09 9.33 23.28
N ARG A 129 3.76 10.36 23.81
CA ARG A 129 4.77 11.09 23.04
C ARG A 129 5.93 10.17 22.70
N LEU A 130 6.25 10.04 21.42
CA LEU A 130 7.43 9.35 20.93
C LEU A 130 8.70 10.13 21.32
N SER A 131 9.78 9.40 21.59
CA SER A 131 11.11 9.99 21.71
C SER A 131 11.59 10.55 20.37
N GLU A 132 12.56 11.46 20.41
CA GLU A 132 13.16 12.00 19.19
C GLU A 132 13.78 10.90 18.33
N THR A 133 14.40 9.89 18.95
CA THR A 133 14.97 8.74 18.23
C THR A 133 13.91 7.94 17.50
N GLU A 134 12.77 7.63 18.13
CA GLU A 134 11.67 6.91 17.48
C GLU A 134 11.08 7.71 16.31
N VAL A 135 11.04 9.03 16.40
CA VAL A 135 10.60 9.91 15.31
C VAL A 135 11.60 9.91 14.15
N GLU A 136 12.89 10.01 14.44
CA GLU A 136 13.93 10.00 13.40
C GLU A 136 14.06 8.65 12.70
N GLU A 137 13.86 7.54 13.41
CA GLU A 137 13.86 6.19 12.83
C GLU A 137 12.74 5.97 11.80
N GLN A 138 11.70 6.80 11.80
CA GLN A 138 10.59 6.75 10.83
C GLN A 138 10.87 7.54 9.55
N ARG A 139 12.06 8.15 9.43
CA ARG A 139 12.52 8.90 8.26
C ARG A 139 13.61 8.10 7.54
N HIS A 140 13.23 7.35 6.53
CA HIS A 140 14.21 6.54 5.79
C HIS A 140 14.70 7.22 4.49
N ALA A 141 15.57 6.52 3.74
CA ALA A 141 16.41 7.09 2.70
C ALA A 141 15.99 6.63 1.30
N PRO A 142 15.97 7.53 0.30
CA PRO A 142 15.38 7.25 -1.02
C PRO A 142 16.16 6.21 -1.83
N ASP A 143 17.34 5.81 -1.38
CA ASP A 143 18.25 4.85 -2.03
C ASP A 143 17.54 3.54 -2.40
N ALA A 144 16.60 3.10 -1.57
CA ALA A 144 15.81 1.91 -1.83
C ALA A 144 14.93 2.01 -3.09
N PHE A 145 14.62 3.22 -3.57
CA PHE A 145 13.86 3.45 -4.80
C PHE A 145 14.72 3.42 -6.06
N ALA A 146 16.06 3.42 -5.95
CA ALA A 146 16.93 3.41 -7.13
C ALA A 146 16.60 2.31 -8.16
N PRO A 147 16.31 1.04 -7.75
CA PRO A 147 15.93 -0.03 -8.68
C PRO A 147 14.55 0.15 -9.35
N LEU A 148 13.74 1.09 -8.84
CA LEU A 148 12.38 1.36 -9.29
C LEU A 148 12.30 2.55 -10.25
N LEU A 149 13.38 3.30 -10.42
CA LEU A 149 13.43 4.42 -11.33
C LEU A 149 13.18 3.95 -12.77
N ALA A 150 12.33 4.70 -13.48
CA ALA A 150 12.19 4.53 -14.92
C ALA A 150 13.55 4.79 -15.59
N SER A 151 13.83 4.14 -16.71
CA SER A 151 15.10 4.28 -17.44
C SER A 151 15.41 5.72 -17.88
N SER A 152 14.39 6.58 -17.94
CA SER A 152 14.51 8.01 -18.25
C SER A 152 14.82 8.91 -17.05
N VAL A 153 14.82 8.36 -15.83
CA VAL A 153 15.04 9.09 -14.58
C VAL A 153 16.37 8.66 -13.99
N CYS A 154 17.21 9.62 -13.58
CA CYS A 154 18.48 9.32 -12.96
C CYS A 154 18.44 9.55 -11.44
N TRP A 155 19.44 9.00 -10.77
CA TRP A 155 19.63 9.15 -9.32
C TRP A 155 19.60 10.61 -8.86
N ALA A 156 20.20 11.53 -9.63
CA ALA A 156 20.20 12.96 -9.30
C ALA A 156 18.79 13.56 -9.24
N SER A 157 17.87 13.09 -10.09
CA SER A 157 16.46 13.52 -10.06
C SER A 157 15.75 13.05 -8.78
N LEU A 158 16.04 11.82 -8.34
CA LEU A 158 15.48 11.27 -7.10
C LEU A 158 16.01 12.01 -5.87
N GLN A 159 17.31 12.28 -5.81
CA GLN A 159 17.92 13.07 -4.72
C GLN A 159 17.34 14.48 -4.65
N TRP A 160 17.18 15.15 -5.80
CA TRP A 160 16.56 16.47 -5.86
C TRP A 160 15.13 16.45 -5.31
N ALA A 161 14.30 15.50 -5.75
CA ALA A 161 12.93 15.36 -5.27
C ALA A 161 12.89 15.12 -3.75
N TRP A 162 13.77 14.27 -3.23
CA TRP A 162 13.85 13.96 -1.80
C TRP A 162 14.24 15.17 -0.96
N SER A 163 15.27 15.91 -1.39
CA SER A 163 15.74 17.11 -0.69
C SER A 163 14.72 18.26 -0.65
N SER A 164 13.67 18.19 -1.47
CA SER A 164 12.61 19.19 -1.52
C SER A 164 11.44 18.87 -0.57
N ILE A 165 11.42 17.67 0.01
CA ILE A 165 10.36 17.16 0.89
C ILE A 165 10.80 17.15 2.38
N ALA A 166 12.11 17.08 2.62
CA ALA A 166 12.74 17.14 3.95
C ALA A 166 12.93 18.58 4.44
#